data_AF-A0A967EQM6-F1
#
_entry.id   AF-A0A967EQM6-F1
#
_cell.length_a   1.000
_cell.length_b   1.000
_cell.length_c   1.000
_cell.angle_alpha   90.00
_cell.angle_beta   90.00
_cell.angle_gamma   90.00
#
_symmetry.space_group_name_H-M   'P 1'
#
loop_
_entity.id
_entity.type
_entity.pdbx_description
1 polymer ?
#
loop_
_entity_poly.entity_id
_entity_poly.type
_entity_poly.pdbx_seq_one_letter_code
_entity_poly.pdbx_strand_id
1 'polypeptide(L)'
;MTRITTAMNPTQVLDTLRRADGYFITNTARDMSQSDYKNRILLHTDLLAAPSRDAAGYFSLEITGGASVHVDILRKQVDPFLKLKLLRERMPDTLFQTLCRGVNLFGYRPYPQNVIRLTVREFAKYVDVWRTFDFMNHVPNMQAVFEEVAKAGKINEPSICFSTGPEHTDQFYVAKVKEIMAVTGDEIILC
;
A
#
# COMPACT_ATOMS: atom_id res chain seq x y z
N MET A 1 -22.47 -8.65 -5.10
CA MET A 1 -21.50 -7.96 -4.23
C MET A 1 -20.97 -6.76 -5.02
N THR A 2 -21.03 -5.55 -4.47
CA THR A 2 -20.53 -4.35 -5.17
C THR A 2 -19.02 -4.45 -5.31
N ARG A 3 -18.50 -4.45 -6.54
CA ARG A 3 -17.06 -4.45 -6.80
C ARG A 3 -16.51 -3.05 -6.58
N ILE A 4 -15.44 -2.93 -5.78
CA ILE A 4 -14.66 -1.71 -5.66
C ILE A 4 -13.69 -1.62 -6.84
N THR A 5 -13.65 -0.48 -7.53
CA THR A 5 -12.78 -0.28 -8.70
C THR A 5 -12.05 1.06 -8.66
N THR A 6 -11.07 1.21 -9.56
CA THR A 6 -10.31 2.47 -9.77
C THR A 6 -11.15 3.68 -10.16
N ALA A 7 -12.40 3.49 -10.62
CA ALA A 7 -13.32 4.57 -10.93
C ALA A 7 -13.89 5.25 -9.69
N MET A 8 -13.77 4.63 -8.51
CA MET A 8 -14.28 5.14 -7.25
C MET A 8 -13.23 6.01 -6.56
N ASN A 9 -13.68 7.14 -5.99
CA ASN A 9 -12.82 7.95 -5.13
C ASN A 9 -12.71 7.34 -3.71
N PRO A 10 -11.73 7.75 -2.89
CA PRO A 10 -11.52 7.17 -1.56
C PRO A 10 -12.77 7.16 -0.67
N THR A 11 -13.57 8.23 -0.64
CA THR A 11 -14.79 8.30 0.17
C THR A 11 -15.82 7.27 -0.27
N GLN A 12 -16.05 7.10 -1.58
CA GLN A 12 -16.94 6.07 -2.11
C GLN A 12 -16.46 4.67 -1.74
N VAL A 13 -15.14 4.44 -1.79
CA VAL A 13 -14.53 3.17 -1.39
C VAL A 13 -14.79 2.90 0.09
N LEU A 14 -14.49 3.84 0.97
CA LEU A 14 -14.67 3.72 2.42
C LEU A 14 -16.14 3.54 2.80
N ASP A 15 -17.06 4.27 2.19
CA ASP A 15 -18.50 4.10 2.41
C ASP A 15 -18.99 2.72 1.98
N THR A 16 -18.46 2.20 0.87
CA THR A 16 -18.78 0.85 0.40
C THR A 16 -18.26 -0.20 1.38
N LEU A 17 -17.04 -0.05 1.88
CA LEU A 17 -16.46 -0.95 2.89
C LEU A 17 -17.28 -0.92 4.19
N ARG A 18 -17.66 0.26 4.68
CA ARG A 18 -18.44 0.42 5.94
C ARG A 18 -19.84 -0.19 5.88
N ARG A 19 -20.48 -0.18 4.70
CA ARG A 19 -21.85 -0.66 4.51
C ARG A 19 -21.93 -2.11 4.02
N ALA A 20 -20.79 -2.71 3.69
CA ALA A 20 -20.78 -4.06 3.15
C ALA A 20 -21.19 -5.08 4.21
N ASP A 21 -22.14 -5.94 3.86
CA ASP A 21 -22.48 -7.14 4.63
C ASP A 21 -21.55 -8.29 4.19
N GLY A 22 -20.28 -8.23 4.61
CA GLY A 22 -19.26 -9.21 4.24
C GLY A 22 -17.84 -8.67 4.31
N TYR A 23 -16.94 -9.31 3.57
CA TYR A 23 -15.52 -8.95 3.52
C TYR A 23 -15.06 -8.70 2.09
N PHE A 24 -13.95 -7.98 1.99
CA PHE A 24 -13.20 -7.85 0.76
C PHE A 24 -11.81 -8.48 0.93
N ILE A 25 -11.21 -8.90 -0.18
CA ILE A 25 -9.91 -9.57 -0.15
C ILE A 25 -8.87 -8.71 -0.87
N THR A 26 -7.74 -8.49 -0.19
CA THR A 26 -6.50 -8.02 -0.81
C THR A 26 -5.62 -9.20 -1.16
N ASN A 27 -5.12 -9.26 -2.39
CA ASN A 27 -4.13 -10.24 -2.78
C ASN A 27 -2.72 -9.67 -2.56
N THR A 28 -1.89 -10.34 -1.77
CA THR A 28 -0.54 -9.90 -1.37
C THR A 28 0.56 -10.47 -2.28
N ALA A 29 0.37 -10.39 -3.61
CA ALA A 29 1.30 -10.95 -4.60
C ALA A 29 2.75 -10.46 -4.42
N ARG A 30 2.95 -9.19 -4.04
CA ARG A 30 4.28 -8.62 -3.73
C ARG A 30 4.91 -9.31 -2.54
N ASP A 31 4.17 -9.53 -1.45
CA ASP A 31 4.71 -10.13 -0.25
C ASP A 31 4.97 -11.63 -0.40
N MET A 32 4.09 -12.37 -1.07
CA MET A 32 4.33 -13.76 -1.47
C MET A 32 5.59 -13.88 -2.33
N SER A 33 5.75 -13.02 -3.35
CA SER A 33 6.95 -12.98 -4.17
C SER A 33 8.21 -12.74 -3.33
N GLN A 34 8.15 -11.83 -2.35
CA GLN A 34 9.26 -11.52 -1.45
C GLN A 34 9.64 -12.69 -0.55
N SER A 35 8.66 -13.31 0.08
CA SER A 35 8.84 -14.38 1.08
C SER A 35 9.28 -15.69 0.43
N ASP A 36 8.60 -16.12 -0.62
CA ASP A 36 8.79 -17.46 -1.20
C ASP A 36 9.79 -17.46 -2.35
N TYR A 37 9.87 -16.36 -3.10
CA TYR A 37 10.65 -16.27 -4.33
C TYR A 37 11.72 -15.17 -4.28
N LYS A 38 12.02 -14.62 -3.10
CA LYS A 38 13.04 -13.57 -2.91
C LYS A 38 12.83 -12.36 -3.84
N ASN A 39 11.57 -12.02 -4.10
CA ASN A 39 11.10 -10.98 -5.02
C ASN A 39 11.46 -11.21 -6.49
N ARG A 40 11.72 -12.45 -6.93
CA ARG A 40 12.28 -12.74 -8.28
C ARG A 40 11.25 -13.07 -9.35
N ILE A 41 9.96 -13.00 -9.07
CA ILE A 41 8.92 -13.12 -10.10
C ILE A 41 9.11 -11.98 -11.12
N LEU A 42 9.24 -12.34 -12.40
CA LEU A 42 9.50 -11.41 -13.49
C LEU A 42 8.20 -10.75 -13.98
N LEU A 43 8.33 -9.56 -14.55
CA LEU A 43 7.21 -8.79 -15.09
C LEU A 43 6.37 -9.58 -16.11
N HIS A 44 7.02 -10.37 -16.96
CA HIS A 44 6.32 -11.23 -17.93
C HIS A 44 5.30 -12.16 -17.24
N THR A 45 5.70 -12.80 -16.13
CA THR A 45 4.81 -13.69 -15.37
C THR A 45 3.66 -12.92 -14.74
N ASP A 46 3.92 -11.72 -14.19
CA ASP A 46 2.86 -10.88 -13.64
C ASP A 46 1.86 -10.43 -14.71
N LEU A 47 2.33 -10.10 -15.92
CA LEU A 47 1.49 -9.72 -17.05
C LEU A 47 0.64 -10.88 -17.58
N LEU A 48 1.16 -12.11 -17.57
CA LEU A 48 0.39 -13.29 -17.92
C LEU A 48 -0.77 -13.53 -16.94
N ALA A 49 -0.54 -13.32 -15.64
CA ALA A 49 -1.56 -13.51 -14.62
C ALA A 49 -2.54 -12.33 -14.50
N ALA A 50 -2.17 -11.14 -15.02
CA ALA A 50 -2.90 -9.90 -14.82
C ALA A 50 -4.39 -9.95 -15.22
N PRO A 51 -4.80 -10.48 -16.41
CA PRO A 51 -6.21 -10.51 -16.77
C PRO A 51 -7.06 -11.36 -15.81
N SER A 52 -6.51 -12.49 -15.33
CA SER A 52 -7.21 -13.34 -14.35
C SER A 52 -7.28 -12.68 -12.97
N ARG A 53 -6.23 -11.97 -12.57
CA ARG A 53 -6.19 -11.19 -11.33
C ARG A 53 -7.22 -10.06 -11.35
N ASP A 54 -7.39 -9.39 -12.50
CA ASP A 54 -8.39 -8.35 -12.64
C ASP A 54 -9.81 -8.92 -12.63
N ALA A 55 -10.07 -10.02 -13.34
CA ALA A 55 -11.38 -10.66 -13.33
C ALA A 55 -11.81 -11.22 -11.96
N ALA A 56 -10.85 -11.49 -11.06
CA ALA A 56 -11.11 -12.08 -9.74
C ALA A 56 -11.83 -11.15 -8.76
N GLY A 57 -11.87 -9.83 -9.02
CA GLY A 57 -12.64 -8.89 -8.20
C GLY A 57 -12.09 -8.63 -6.79
N TYR A 58 -10.77 -8.74 -6.60
CA TYR A 58 -10.11 -8.32 -5.35
C TYR A 58 -10.37 -6.84 -5.04
N PHE A 59 -10.38 -6.47 -3.76
CA PHE A 59 -10.40 -5.07 -3.35
C PHE A 59 -9.13 -4.36 -3.82
N SER A 60 -7.98 -4.96 -3.52
CA SER A 60 -6.69 -4.45 -3.95
C SER A 60 -5.70 -5.57 -4.23
N LEU A 61 -4.70 -5.25 -5.03
CA LEU A 61 -3.54 -6.09 -5.28
C LEU A 61 -2.30 -5.37 -4.79
N GLU A 62 -1.66 -5.92 -3.76
CA GLU A 62 -0.37 -5.41 -3.30
C GLU A 62 0.72 -5.91 -4.24
N ILE A 63 1.23 -5.01 -5.09
CA ILE A 63 2.11 -5.35 -6.23
C ILE A 63 3.40 -4.53 -6.29
N THR A 64 3.55 -3.58 -5.36
CA THR A 64 4.74 -2.72 -5.28
C THR A 64 5.08 -2.34 -3.85
N GLY A 65 6.16 -1.58 -3.67
CA GLY A 65 6.71 -1.23 -2.36
C GLY A 65 7.53 -2.35 -1.73
N GLY A 66 7.71 -2.28 -0.41
CA GLY A 66 8.59 -3.21 0.31
C GLY A 66 9.99 -3.27 -0.32
N ALA A 67 10.52 -4.47 -0.54
CA ALA A 67 11.78 -4.66 -1.27
C ALA A 67 11.61 -4.70 -2.80
N SER A 68 10.39 -4.75 -3.35
CA SER A 68 10.21 -4.99 -4.79
C SER A 68 10.81 -3.87 -5.63
N VAL A 69 10.71 -2.61 -5.19
CA VAL A 69 11.23 -1.45 -5.93
C VAL A 69 12.74 -1.56 -6.16
N HIS A 70 13.51 -1.95 -5.12
CA HIS A 70 14.95 -2.14 -5.31
C HIS A 70 15.24 -3.35 -6.19
N VAL A 71 14.47 -4.45 -6.06
CA VAL A 71 14.74 -5.69 -6.80
C VAL A 71 14.41 -5.51 -8.27
N ASP A 72 13.34 -4.79 -8.57
CA ASP A 72 12.96 -4.45 -9.94
C ASP A 72 14.11 -3.71 -10.63
N ILE A 73 14.67 -2.67 -10.00
CA ILE A 73 15.77 -1.88 -10.57
C ILE A 73 17.07 -2.69 -10.64
N LEU A 74 17.54 -3.21 -9.50
CA LEU A 74 18.90 -3.75 -9.38
C LEU A 74 19.03 -5.17 -9.92
N ARG A 75 17.97 -5.98 -9.81
CA ARG A 75 18.03 -7.40 -10.16
C ARG A 75 17.28 -7.75 -11.43
N LYS A 76 16.08 -7.21 -11.62
CA LYS A 76 15.27 -7.50 -12.81
C LYS A 76 15.57 -6.54 -13.97
N GLN A 77 16.26 -5.42 -13.69
CA GLN A 77 16.51 -4.36 -14.66
C GLN A 77 15.22 -3.81 -15.28
N VAL A 78 14.19 -3.69 -14.45
CA VAL A 78 12.86 -3.20 -14.81
C VAL A 78 12.62 -1.86 -14.13
N ASP A 79 12.19 -0.87 -14.90
CA ASP A 79 11.68 0.38 -14.34
C ASP A 79 10.38 0.12 -13.55
N PRO A 80 10.33 0.43 -12.24
CA PRO A 80 9.16 0.18 -11.40
C PRO A 80 7.91 0.94 -11.88
N PHE A 81 8.06 2.12 -12.49
CA PHE A 81 6.93 2.88 -13.04
C PHE A 81 6.40 2.25 -14.32
N LEU A 82 7.30 1.81 -15.22
CA LEU A 82 6.91 1.09 -16.43
C LEU A 82 6.15 -0.20 -16.08
N LYS A 83 6.63 -0.95 -15.07
CA LYS A 83 5.92 -2.13 -14.55
C LYS A 83 4.49 -1.79 -14.17
N LEU A 84 4.30 -0.77 -13.34
CA LEU A 84 2.97 -0.38 -12.86
C LEU A 84 2.06 0.08 -13.99
N LYS A 85 2.61 0.81 -14.98
CA LYS A 85 1.87 1.24 -16.17
C LYS A 85 1.36 0.03 -16.97
N LEU A 86 2.24 -0.91 -17.30
CA LEU A 86 1.87 -2.10 -18.08
C LEU A 86 0.88 -3.00 -17.34
N LEU A 87 1.01 -3.11 -16.02
CA LEU A 87 0.05 -3.84 -15.20
C LEU A 87 -1.30 -3.12 -15.15
N ARG A 88 -1.34 -1.78 -15.07
CA ARG A 88 -2.58 -1.00 -15.10
C ARG A 88 -3.35 -1.20 -16.40
N GLU A 89 -2.65 -1.26 -17.54
CA GLU A 89 -3.26 -1.55 -18.85
C GLU A 89 -3.95 -2.91 -18.89
N ARG A 90 -3.47 -3.89 -18.11
CA ARG A 90 -4.02 -5.26 -18.03
C ARG A 90 -4.97 -5.48 -16.85
N MET A 91 -4.96 -4.59 -15.85
CA MET A 91 -5.79 -4.62 -14.64
C MET A 91 -6.40 -3.23 -14.40
N PRO A 92 -7.33 -2.78 -15.28
CA PRO A 92 -7.90 -1.44 -15.20
C PRO A 92 -8.78 -1.24 -13.97
N ASP A 93 -9.46 -2.29 -13.51
CA ASP A 93 -10.47 -2.18 -12.46
C ASP A 93 -9.89 -2.35 -11.05
N THR A 94 -8.87 -3.19 -10.90
CA THR A 94 -8.29 -3.56 -9.59
C THR A 94 -7.49 -2.43 -8.96
N LEU A 95 -7.71 -2.11 -7.68
CA LEU A 95 -6.87 -1.13 -6.97
C LEU A 95 -5.44 -1.64 -6.77
N PHE A 96 -4.44 -0.81 -7.03
CA PHE A 96 -3.05 -1.16 -6.77
C PHE A 96 -2.63 -0.70 -5.38
N GLN A 97 -2.03 -1.61 -4.62
CA GLN A 97 -1.58 -1.36 -3.26
C GLN A 97 -0.05 -1.42 -3.15
N THR A 98 0.50 -0.57 -2.29
CA THR A 98 1.93 -0.54 -1.94
C THR A 98 2.15 -0.71 -0.45
N LEU A 99 3.28 -1.31 -0.07
CA LEU A 99 3.83 -1.23 1.28
C LEU A 99 4.91 -0.14 1.38
N CYS A 100 4.67 0.88 2.18
CA CYS A 100 5.57 2.02 2.42
C CYS A 100 6.09 2.01 3.87
N ARG A 101 7.41 2.16 4.06
CA ARG A 101 8.06 2.15 5.39
C ARG A 101 8.19 3.56 5.98
N GLY A 102 7.13 4.36 5.94
CA GLY A 102 7.12 5.74 6.44
C GLY A 102 8.35 6.54 5.96
N VAL A 103 9.14 7.02 6.91
CA VAL A 103 10.37 7.80 6.68
C VAL A 103 11.44 7.08 5.83
N ASN A 104 11.39 5.75 5.78
CA ASN A 104 12.32 4.92 4.99
C ASN A 104 11.79 4.62 3.58
N LEU A 105 10.55 4.99 3.24
CA LEU A 105 9.93 4.74 1.93
C LEU A 105 10.07 3.26 1.50
N PHE A 106 10.73 3.03 0.36
CA PHE A 106 11.04 1.70 -0.19
C PHE A 106 12.53 1.34 -0.01
N GLY A 107 13.26 2.14 0.78
CA GLY A 107 14.67 2.00 1.06
C GLY A 107 14.96 1.42 2.46
N TYR A 108 16.19 1.63 2.90
CA TYR A 108 16.76 1.06 4.13
C TYR A 108 17.28 2.10 5.13
N ARG A 109 17.07 3.38 4.85
CA ARG A 109 17.49 4.50 5.69
C ARG A 109 16.41 5.58 5.67
N PRO A 110 16.36 6.46 6.68
CA PRO A 110 15.45 7.59 6.65
C PRO A 110 15.84 8.58 5.54
N TYR A 111 14.82 9.18 4.94
CA TYR A 111 14.96 10.22 3.92
C TYR A 111 14.43 11.57 4.42
N PRO A 112 14.98 12.69 3.95
CA PRO A 112 14.43 14.01 4.25
C PRO A 112 13.03 14.17 3.64
N GLN A 113 12.19 15.00 4.25
CA GLN A 113 10.77 15.12 3.87
C GLN A 113 10.56 15.47 2.40
N ASN A 114 11.41 16.31 1.79
CA ASN A 114 11.30 16.66 0.38
C ASN A 114 11.41 15.43 -0.54
N VAL A 115 12.29 14.48 -0.21
CA VAL A 115 12.44 13.21 -0.94
C VAL A 115 11.21 12.34 -0.71
N ILE A 116 10.75 12.21 0.53
CA ILE A 116 9.54 11.45 0.87
C ILE A 116 8.35 11.94 0.05
N ARG A 117 8.08 13.25 0.10
CA ARG A 117 6.93 13.84 -0.56
C ARG A 117 6.99 13.69 -2.08
N LEU A 118 8.17 13.90 -2.67
CA LEU A 118 8.39 13.69 -4.10
C LEU A 118 8.12 12.22 -4.48
N THR A 119 8.70 11.26 -3.76
CA THR A 119 8.52 9.83 -4.06
C THR A 119 7.06 9.42 -3.93
N VAL A 120 6.36 9.83 -2.87
CA VAL A 120 4.94 9.52 -2.70
C VAL A 120 4.11 10.09 -3.86
N ARG A 121 4.34 11.36 -4.22
CA ARG A 121 3.64 12.01 -5.33
C ARG A 121 3.84 11.30 -6.68
N GLU A 122 5.04 10.82 -6.96
CA GLU A 122 5.33 10.11 -8.21
C GLU A 122 4.68 8.71 -8.25
N PHE A 123 4.73 7.96 -7.15
CA PHE A 123 4.09 6.64 -7.07
C PHE A 123 2.56 6.72 -7.01
N ALA A 124 2.00 7.76 -6.40
CA ALA A 124 0.54 7.95 -6.26
C ALA A 124 -0.17 8.15 -7.61
N LYS A 125 0.58 8.42 -8.69
CA LYS A 125 0.03 8.41 -10.06
C LYS A 125 -0.41 7.00 -10.51
N TYR A 126 0.12 5.96 -9.88
CA TYR A 126 -0.09 4.55 -10.26
C TYR A 126 -0.71 3.70 -9.14
N VAL A 127 -0.45 4.06 -7.88
CA VAL A 127 -0.86 3.33 -6.68
C VAL A 127 -2.07 4.01 -6.04
N ASP A 128 -3.05 3.20 -5.63
CA ASP A 128 -4.33 3.65 -5.08
C ASP A 128 -4.43 3.50 -3.57
N VAL A 129 -3.87 2.43 -3.01
CA VAL A 129 -3.91 2.11 -1.57
C VAL A 129 -2.50 2.11 -0.99
N TRP A 130 -2.30 2.88 0.07
CA TRP A 130 -1.00 3.09 0.70
C TRP A 130 -0.94 2.47 2.09
N ARG A 131 -0.49 1.22 2.14
CA ARG A 131 -0.16 0.55 3.40
C ARG A 131 1.11 1.13 3.96
N THR A 132 1.00 1.97 4.98
CA THR A 132 2.15 2.71 5.53
C THR A 132 2.38 2.35 6.98
N PHE A 133 3.60 1.92 7.30
CA PHE A 133 3.99 1.53 8.65
C PHE A 133 5.34 2.12 9.03
N ASP A 134 5.59 2.19 10.34
CA ASP A 134 6.90 2.45 10.93
C ASP A 134 7.27 1.27 11.82
N PHE A 135 8.52 0.83 11.77
CA PHE A 135 8.97 -0.39 12.47
C PHE A 135 8.97 -0.26 14.00
N MET A 136 8.79 0.95 14.55
CA MET A 136 8.62 1.21 15.98
C MET A 136 7.21 1.73 16.31
N ASN A 137 6.26 1.69 15.37
CA ASN A 137 4.96 2.34 15.50
C ASN A 137 5.07 3.84 15.85
N HIS A 138 6.11 4.51 15.35
CA HIS A 138 6.33 5.94 15.58
C HIS A 138 5.56 6.78 14.54
N VAL A 139 4.34 7.21 14.89
CA VAL A 139 3.42 7.94 13.99
C VAL A 139 4.03 9.17 13.31
N PRO A 140 4.86 10.01 13.96
CA PRO A 140 5.51 11.14 13.29
C PRO A 140 6.34 10.76 12.05
N ASN A 141 6.92 9.55 12.01
CA ASN A 141 7.68 9.07 10.85
C ASN A 141 6.80 8.75 9.64
N MET A 142 5.49 8.60 9.83
CA MET A 142 4.54 8.25 8.78
C MET A 142 3.76 9.46 8.26
N GLN A 143 3.69 10.54 9.04
CA GLN A 143 2.84 11.70 8.77
C GLN A 143 3.06 12.31 7.38
N ALA A 144 4.32 12.50 6.96
CA ALA A 144 4.62 13.08 5.65
C ALA A 144 4.11 12.21 4.48
N VAL A 145 4.05 10.89 4.66
CA VAL A 145 3.46 9.97 3.67
C VAL A 145 1.94 10.14 3.68
N PHE A 146 1.30 10.08 4.85
CA PHE A 146 -0.15 10.22 4.98
C PHE A 146 -0.68 11.49 4.33
N GLU A 147 -0.02 12.63 4.58
CA GLU A 147 -0.39 13.92 4.01
C GLU A 147 -0.31 13.94 2.48
N GLU A 148 0.76 13.39 1.88
CA GLU A 148 0.89 13.40 0.42
C GLU A 148 -0.02 12.38 -0.26
N VAL A 149 -0.29 11.24 0.39
CA VAL A 149 -1.30 10.26 -0.09
C VAL A 149 -2.68 10.91 -0.10
N ALA A 150 -3.06 11.60 0.98
CA ALA A 150 -4.33 12.31 1.07
C ALA A 150 -4.44 13.43 0.01
N LYS A 151 -3.38 14.23 -0.16
CA LYS A 151 -3.31 15.27 -1.22
C LYS A 151 -3.44 14.69 -2.62
N ALA A 152 -2.95 13.46 -2.85
CA ALA A 152 -3.07 12.77 -4.12
C ALA A 152 -4.45 12.11 -4.35
N GLY A 153 -5.38 12.24 -3.38
CA GLY A 153 -6.70 11.62 -3.45
C GLY A 153 -6.64 10.09 -3.42
N LYS A 154 -5.65 9.54 -2.72
CA LYS A 154 -5.43 8.08 -2.57
C LYS A 154 -5.81 7.61 -1.17
N ILE A 155 -5.96 6.30 -1.01
CA ILE A 155 -6.43 5.70 0.23
C ILE A 155 -5.24 5.51 1.18
N ASN A 156 -5.34 6.11 2.35
CA ASN A 156 -4.42 5.83 3.45
C ASN A 156 -4.81 4.52 4.11
N GLU A 157 -3.86 3.59 4.19
CA GLU A 157 -3.96 2.37 4.99
C GLU A 157 -2.88 2.35 6.08
N PRO A 158 -2.98 3.19 7.14
CA PRO A 158 -2.01 3.19 8.23
C PRO A 158 -1.95 1.81 8.88
N SER A 159 -0.75 1.33 9.17
CA SER A 159 -0.56 0.01 9.75
C SER A 159 0.18 0.04 11.08
N ILE A 160 -0.25 -0.84 11.99
CA ILE A 160 0.40 -1.00 13.29
C ILE A 160 1.10 -2.37 13.33
N CYS A 161 2.41 -2.37 13.58
CA CYS A 161 3.16 -3.59 13.76
C CYS A 161 2.86 -4.20 15.14
N PHE A 162 2.35 -5.43 15.14
CA PHE A 162 2.13 -6.21 16.36
C PHE A 162 3.40 -6.92 16.82
N SER A 163 3.57 -6.99 18.14
CA SER A 163 4.66 -7.69 18.81
C SER A 163 4.16 -8.31 20.12
N THR A 164 4.94 -9.23 20.67
CA THR A 164 4.62 -10.01 21.89
C THR A 164 5.37 -9.52 23.13
N GLY A 165 6.08 -8.39 23.03
CA GLY A 165 6.75 -7.78 24.19
C GLY A 165 5.75 -7.30 25.25
N PRO A 166 6.14 -7.26 26.54
CA PRO A 166 5.23 -6.94 27.64
C PRO A 166 4.61 -5.54 27.54
N GLU A 167 5.23 -4.61 26.81
CA GLU A 167 4.72 -3.26 26.58
C GLU A 167 3.60 -3.19 25.51
N HIS A 168 3.39 -4.26 24.74
CA HIS A 168 2.46 -4.31 23.62
C HIS A 168 1.05 -4.75 24.07
N THR A 169 0.45 -3.96 24.96
CA THR A 169 -0.89 -4.23 25.49
C THR A 169 -1.99 -3.71 24.56
N ASP A 170 -3.24 -4.12 24.80
CA ASP A 170 -4.41 -3.54 24.11
C ASP A 170 -4.47 -2.02 24.25
N GLN A 171 -4.13 -1.47 25.42
CA GLN A 171 -4.10 -0.02 25.62
C GLN A 171 -3.04 0.66 24.75
N PHE A 172 -1.88 0.04 24.56
CA PHE A 172 -0.85 0.54 23.65
C PHE A 172 -1.37 0.62 22.21
N TYR A 173 -1.98 -0.46 21.70
CA TYR A 173 -2.49 -0.48 20.33
C TYR A 173 -3.64 0.51 20.12
N VAL A 174 -4.59 0.59 21.06
CA VAL A 174 -5.67 1.59 21.01
C VAL A 174 -5.12 3.02 21.06
N ALA A 175 -4.08 3.28 21.84
CA ALA A 175 -3.41 4.59 21.85
C ALA A 175 -2.77 4.90 20.50
N LYS A 176 -2.14 3.92 19.85
CA LYS A 176 -1.56 4.10 18.51
C LYS A 176 -2.60 4.38 17.43
N VAL A 177 -3.76 3.73 17.49
CA VAL A 177 -4.88 4.07 16.61
C VAL A 177 -5.32 5.52 16.80
N LYS A 178 -5.44 5.99 18.05
CA LYS A 178 -5.78 7.40 18.35
C LYS A 178 -4.74 8.38 17.82
N GLU A 179 -3.45 8.07 17.96
CA GLU A 179 -2.36 8.88 17.40
C GLU A 179 -2.44 8.97 15.87
N ILE A 180 -2.73 7.84 15.20
CA ILE A 180 -2.92 7.80 13.74
C ILE A 180 -4.12 8.67 13.34
N MET A 181 -5.29 8.46 13.96
CA MET A 181 -6.50 9.23 13.64
C MET A 181 -6.31 10.73 13.87
N ALA A 182 -5.51 11.14 14.86
CA ALA A 182 -5.20 12.54 15.11
C ALA A 182 -4.46 13.22 13.94
N VAL A 183 -3.72 12.46 13.12
CA VAL A 183 -2.98 13.00 11.97
C VAL A 183 -3.63 12.68 10.62
N THR A 184 -4.36 11.57 10.49
CA THR A 184 -5.01 11.14 9.24
C THR A 184 -6.47 11.53 9.13
N GLY A 185 -7.14 11.80 10.25
CA GLY A 185 -8.60 11.79 10.34
C GLY A 185 -9.19 10.37 10.29
N ASP A 186 -10.51 10.31 10.14
CA ASP A 186 -11.31 9.08 10.28
C ASP A 186 -11.52 8.31 8.96
N GLU A 187 -11.16 8.92 7.83
CA GLU A 187 -11.31 8.36 6.48
C GLU A 187 -10.09 7.51 6.09
N ILE A 188 -9.86 6.43 6.85
CA ILE A 188 -8.74 5.49 6.66
C ILE A 188 -9.22 4.03 6.64
N ILE A 189 -8.36 3.15 6.14
CA ILE A 189 -8.44 1.69 6.37
C ILE A 189 -7.32 1.35 7.35
N LEU A 190 -7.65 0.85 8.55
CA LEU A 190 -6.61 0.44 9.50
C LEU A 190 -6.12 -0.98 9.16
N CYS A 191 -4.80 -1.17 9.09
CA CYS A 191 -4.15 -2.47 8.89
C CYS A 191 -3.32 -2.91 10.10
#